data_AF-A0A2V6ZFI0-F1
#
_entry.id   AF-A0A2V6ZFI0-F1
#
_cell.length_a   1.000
_cell.length_b   1.000
_cell.length_c   1.000
_cell.angle_alpha   90.00
_cell.angle_beta   90.00
_cell.angle_gamma   90.00
#
_symmetry.space_group_name_H-M   'P 1'
#
loop_
_entity.id
_entity.type
_entity.pdbx_description
1 polymer ?
#
loop_
_entity_poly.entity_id
_entity_poly.type
_entity_poly.pdbx_seq_one_letter_code
_entity_poly.pdbx_strand_id
1 'polypeptide(L)'
;MAFLTGSDRTLAEAISRLAYCNPFLPERIECERQALGDAFVPGGTLWHATGDPEPPPNVFALRERAGALSERLAARLAEQARPGAEDLQLYEDVVIYMLFARYDDDFYGLIDERAATAAVGFYRRFRHDVERLLQISRARLVADRDVPHLFAAFFQVRRAFHYIFHNIIGNSAPIVRLRATVWQSIFTRDMRRYRRSLYQRMGDVATLIS
;
A
#
# COMPACT_ATOMS: atom_id res chain seq x y z
N MET A 1 26.03 -4.38 -12.72
CA MET A 1 25.42 -3.15 -12.18
C MET A 1 24.68 -3.50 -10.89
N ALA A 2 24.64 -2.59 -9.91
CA ALA A 2 23.86 -2.81 -8.70
C ALA A 2 22.36 -2.88 -9.01
N PHE A 3 21.62 -3.75 -8.33
CA PHE A 3 20.19 -3.92 -8.56
C PHE A 3 19.40 -2.65 -8.18
N LEU A 4 19.70 -2.08 -7.02
CA LEU A 4 19.27 -0.74 -6.60
C LEU A 4 20.48 0.21 -6.62
N THR A 5 20.32 1.36 -7.27
CA THR A 5 21.26 2.49 -7.16
C THR A 5 21.00 3.28 -5.89
N GLY A 6 21.89 4.21 -5.50
CA GLY A 6 21.70 5.00 -4.26
C GLY A 6 20.38 5.78 -4.22
N SER A 7 20.00 6.43 -5.32
CA SER A 7 18.71 7.15 -5.42
C SER A 7 17.51 6.19 -5.51
N ASP A 8 17.62 5.09 -6.27
CA ASP A 8 16.57 4.07 -6.34
C ASP A 8 16.33 3.43 -4.96
N ARG A 9 17.40 3.18 -4.18
CA ARG A 9 17.31 2.61 -2.83
C ARG A 9 16.59 3.56 -1.88
N THR A 10 17.00 4.83 -1.80
CA THR A 10 16.33 5.81 -0.94
C THR A 10 14.84 5.93 -1.27
N LEU A 11 14.48 5.92 -2.56
CA LEU A 11 13.08 5.92 -2.98
C LEU A 11 12.36 4.63 -2.56
N ALA A 12 12.98 3.46 -2.78
CA ALA A 12 12.39 2.18 -2.42
C ALA A 12 12.17 2.05 -0.90
N GLU A 13 13.10 2.51 -0.08
CA GLU A 13 12.99 2.53 1.39
C GLU A 13 11.84 3.45 1.84
N ALA A 14 11.72 4.64 1.25
CA ALA A 14 10.63 5.57 1.57
C ALA A 14 9.26 4.99 1.18
N ILE A 15 9.14 4.38 -0.01
CA ILE A 15 7.91 3.70 -0.45
C ILE A 15 7.61 2.48 0.43
N SER A 16 8.63 1.70 0.80
CA SER A 16 8.46 0.56 1.71
C SER A 16 7.87 1.00 3.04
N ARG A 17 8.36 2.10 3.63
CA ARG A 17 7.76 2.69 4.84
C ARG A 17 6.32 3.16 4.61
N LEU A 18 6.05 3.84 3.49
CA LEU A 18 4.69 4.27 3.13
C LEU A 18 3.71 3.10 3.06
N ALA A 19 4.13 1.96 2.50
CA ALA A 19 3.27 0.79 2.31
C ALA A 19 2.76 0.15 3.61
N TYR A 20 3.47 0.34 4.73
CA TYR A 20 3.15 -0.31 6.01
C TYR A 20 2.98 0.66 7.19
N CYS A 21 3.19 1.97 6.99
CA CYS A 21 2.94 2.94 8.03
C CYS A 21 1.43 3.08 8.31
N ASN A 22 1.09 3.54 9.51
CA ASN A 22 -0.28 3.93 9.80
C ASN A 22 -0.59 5.20 9.00
N PRO A 23 -1.59 5.20 8.10
CA PRO A 23 -1.85 6.34 7.26
C PRO A 23 -2.17 7.58 8.12
N PHE A 24 -2.88 7.41 9.24
CA PHE A 24 -3.34 8.50 10.11
C PHE A 24 -2.25 9.14 10.98
N LEU A 25 -0.99 8.69 10.90
CA LEU A 25 0.12 9.27 11.68
C LEU A 25 0.96 10.25 10.85
N PRO A 26 1.60 11.26 11.49
CA PRO A 26 2.49 12.21 10.82
C PRO A 26 3.63 11.53 10.05
N GLU A 27 4.08 10.35 10.49
CA GLU A 27 5.13 9.57 9.83
C GLU A 27 4.91 9.41 8.32
N ARG A 28 3.65 9.29 7.88
CA ARG A 28 3.33 9.20 6.47
C ARG A 28 3.83 10.43 5.71
N ILE A 29 3.60 11.64 6.22
CA ILE A 29 4.01 12.89 5.59
C ILE A 29 5.54 12.97 5.48
N GLU A 30 6.26 12.57 6.53
CA GLU A 30 7.72 12.44 6.49
C GLU A 30 8.19 11.49 5.38
N CYS A 31 7.53 10.34 5.21
CA CYS A 31 7.87 9.40 4.14
C CYS A 31 7.52 9.94 2.75
N GLU A 32 6.38 10.64 2.60
CA GLU A 32 6.00 11.33 1.35
C GLU A 32 7.08 12.37 0.98
N ARG A 33 7.54 13.18 1.95
CA ARG A 33 8.58 14.17 1.74
C ARG A 33 9.91 13.53 1.35
N GLN A 34 10.30 12.43 1.99
CA GLN A 34 11.51 11.68 1.66
C GLN A 34 11.44 11.09 0.24
N ALA A 35 10.29 10.52 -0.14
CA ALA A 35 10.10 9.90 -1.45
C ALA A 35 9.99 10.92 -2.60
N LEU A 36 9.44 12.11 -2.33
CA LEU A 36 9.17 13.13 -3.35
C LEU A 36 10.27 14.19 -3.47
N GLY A 37 10.96 14.53 -2.38
CA GLY A 37 11.94 15.61 -2.34
C GLY A 37 11.29 16.94 -2.76
N ASP A 38 11.90 17.62 -3.73
CA ASP A 38 11.43 18.92 -4.23
C ASP A 38 10.03 18.87 -4.89
N ALA A 39 9.55 17.69 -5.26
CA ALA A 39 8.20 17.52 -5.82
C ALA A 39 7.11 17.39 -4.74
N PHE A 40 7.47 17.40 -3.45
CA PHE A 40 6.50 17.33 -2.36
C PHE A 40 5.68 18.63 -2.27
N VAL A 41 4.35 18.50 -2.25
CA VAL A 41 3.41 19.61 -2.07
C VAL A 41 2.88 19.62 -0.62
N PRO A 42 3.22 20.63 0.20
CA PRO A 42 2.67 20.77 1.55
C PRO A 42 1.14 20.96 1.52
N GLY A 43 0.44 20.36 2.49
CA GLY A 43 -1.04 20.42 2.56
C GLY A 43 -1.75 19.52 1.55
N GLY A 44 -1.05 18.97 0.56
CA GLY A 44 -1.54 17.96 -0.38
C GLY A 44 -1.60 16.55 0.21
N THR A 45 -1.88 16.39 1.50
CA THR A 45 -2.08 15.07 2.14
C THR A 45 -3.54 14.93 2.54
N LEU A 46 -4.08 13.71 2.43
CA LEU A 46 -5.49 13.33 2.67
C LEU A 46 -6.10 13.77 4.03
N TRP A 47 -5.33 14.36 4.94
CA TRP A 47 -5.72 14.62 6.33
C TRP A 47 -6.54 15.90 6.57
N HIS A 48 -6.80 16.68 5.52
CA HIS A 48 -7.64 17.88 5.62
C HIS A 48 -9.04 17.57 5.07
N ALA A 49 -9.87 16.93 5.89
CA ALA A 49 -11.27 16.66 5.57
C ALA A 49 -12.08 17.96 5.52
N THR A 50 -12.09 18.61 4.36
CA THR A 50 -13.11 19.58 3.91
C THR A 50 -13.22 19.51 2.38
N GLY A 51 -13.67 18.37 1.83
CA GLY A 51 -13.95 18.24 0.38
C GLY A 51 -13.69 16.84 -0.17
N ASP A 52 -14.38 16.50 -1.25
CA ASP A 52 -14.07 15.30 -2.05
C ASP A 52 -12.64 15.42 -2.57
N PRO A 53 -11.76 14.44 -2.30
CA PRO A 53 -10.38 14.54 -2.70
C PRO A 53 -10.28 14.24 -4.20
N GLU A 54 -9.98 15.26 -5.00
CA GLU A 54 -9.06 15.01 -6.12
C GLU A 54 -7.83 14.30 -5.54
N PRO A 55 -7.31 13.22 -6.16
CA PRO A 55 -6.19 12.49 -5.60
C PRO A 55 -5.07 13.49 -5.33
N PRO A 56 -4.63 13.65 -4.06
CA PRO A 56 -3.73 14.72 -3.71
C PRO A 56 -2.45 14.62 -4.54
N PRO A 57 -1.84 15.74 -4.95
CA PRO A 57 -0.72 15.75 -5.90
C PRO A 57 0.43 14.82 -5.50
N ASN A 58 0.66 14.66 -4.19
CA ASN A 58 1.67 13.74 -3.66
C ASN A 58 1.35 12.27 -3.94
N VAL A 59 0.08 11.86 -3.82
CA VAL A 59 -0.34 10.47 -4.08
C VAL A 59 -0.13 10.12 -5.55
N PHE A 60 -0.49 11.03 -6.46
CA PHE A 60 -0.25 10.86 -7.89
C PHE A 60 1.24 10.75 -8.20
N ALA A 61 2.06 11.67 -7.68
CA ALA A 61 3.50 11.66 -7.91
C ALA A 61 4.17 10.38 -7.35
N LEU A 62 3.73 9.89 -6.20
CA LEU A 62 4.21 8.63 -5.62
C LEU A 62 3.83 7.43 -6.47
N ARG A 63 2.61 7.39 -7.00
CA ARG A 63 2.14 6.33 -7.91
C ARG A 63 3.03 6.27 -9.15
N GLU A 64 3.32 7.40 -9.78
CA GLU A 64 4.19 7.46 -10.96
C GLU A 64 5.62 7.01 -10.64
N ARG A 65 6.21 7.49 -9.54
CA ARG A 65 7.56 7.08 -9.12
C ARG A 65 7.64 5.58 -8.78
N ALA A 66 6.65 5.05 -8.07
CA ALA A 66 6.57 3.64 -7.73
C ALA A 66 6.38 2.76 -8.97
N GLY A 67 5.55 3.21 -9.92
CA GLY A 67 5.36 2.57 -11.23
C GLY A 67 6.66 2.49 -12.01
N ALA A 68 7.31 3.63 -12.24
CA ALA A 68 8.57 3.69 -12.97
C ALA A 68 9.68 2.86 -12.32
N LEU A 69 9.78 2.87 -10.98
CA LEU A 69 10.75 2.06 -10.25
C LEU A 69 10.44 0.55 -10.37
N SER A 70 9.18 0.16 -10.23
CA SER A 70 8.74 -1.24 -10.37
C SER A 70 9.12 -1.83 -11.72
N GLU A 71 8.85 -1.11 -12.81
CA GLU A 71 9.16 -1.56 -14.17
C GLU A 71 10.67 -1.69 -14.40
N ARG A 72 11.46 -0.69 -13.97
CA ARG A 72 12.93 -0.75 -14.09
C ARG A 72 13.52 -1.94 -13.34
N LEU A 73 13.07 -2.18 -12.11
CA LEU A 73 13.57 -3.28 -11.29
C LEU A 73 13.10 -4.65 -11.81
N ALA A 74 11.87 -4.75 -12.32
CA ALA A 74 11.38 -5.94 -12.99
C ALA A 74 12.23 -6.29 -14.23
N ALA A 75 12.56 -5.30 -15.05
CA ALA A 75 13.44 -5.49 -16.21
C ALA A 75 14.83 -5.99 -15.78
N ARG A 76 15.44 -5.40 -14.74
CA ARG A 76 16.73 -5.85 -14.19
C ARG A 76 16.68 -7.29 -13.67
N LEU A 77 15.57 -7.71 -13.02
CA LEU A 77 15.38 -9.09 -12.59
C LEU A 77 15.27 -10.05 -13.78
N ALA A 78 14.58 -9.64 -14.85
CA ALA A 78 14.47 -10.42 -16.08
C ALA A 78 15.82 -10.56 -16.80
N GLU A 79 16.65 -9.52 -16.77
CA GLU A 79 18.03 -9.47 -17.30
C GLU A 79 19.07 -10.21 -16.43
N GLN A 80 18.62 -11.07 -15.51
CA GLN A 80 19.45 -11.94 -14.67
C GLN A 80 20.22 -11.28 -13.52
N ALA A 81 19.78 -10.11 -13.03
CA ALA A 81 20.28 -9.60 -11.76
C ALA A 81 20.01 -10.61 -10.61
N ARG A 82 20.97 -10.73 -9.68
CA ARG A 82 20.85 -11.54 -8.46
C ARG A 82 20.93 -10.64 -7.22
N PRO A 83 19.87 -9.85 -6.93
CA PRO A 83 19.82 -9.03 -5.74
C PRO A 83 19.91 -9.84 -4.46
N GLY A 84 20.40 -9.22 -3.40
CA GLY A 84 20.30 -9.76 -2.04
C GLY A 84 18.87 -9.77 -1.51
N ALA A 85 18.66 -10.39 -0.36
CA ALA A 85 17.33 -10.53 0.25
C ALA A 85 16.69 -9.17 0.59
N GLU A 86 17.48 -8.19 1.04
CA GLU A 86 16.99 -6.84 1.35
C GLU A 86 16.48 -6.12 0.11
N ASP A 87 17.25 -6.14 -0.97
CA ASP A 87 16.90 -5.56 -2.26
C ASP A 87 15.61 -6.16 -2.84
N LEU A 88 15.46 -7.49 -2.72
CA LEU A 88 14.23 -8.18 -3.13
C LEU A 88 13.04 -7.77 -2.26
N GLN A 89 13.23 -7.59 -0.96
CA GLN A 89 12.18 -7.15 -0.06
C GLN A 89 11.71 -5.73 -0.41
N LEU A 90 12.64 -4.82 -0.67
CA LEU A 90 12.34 -3.46 -1.11
C LEU A 90 11.60 -3.44 -2.45
N TYR A 91 12.03 -4.27 -3.40
CA TYR A 91 11.33 -4.43 -4.68
C TYR A 91 9.90 -4.92 -4.49
N GLU A 92 9.70 -5.98 -3.68
CA GLU A 92 8.37 -6.51 -3.37
C GLU A 92 7.46 -5.39 -2.83
N ASP A 93 7.95 -4.59 -1.88
CA ASP A 93 7.20 -3.52 -1.24
C ASP A 93 6.80 -2.40 -2.19
N VAL A 94 7.73 -1.98 -3.06
CA VAL A 94 7.47 -0.96 -4.08
C VAL A 94 6.37 -1.44 -5.04
N VAL A 95 6.43 -2.69 -5.47
CA VAL A 95 5.42 -3.28 -6.35
C VAL A 95 4.08 -3.39 -5.63
N ILE A 96 4.06 -3.82 -4.37
CA ILE A 96 2.83 -3.90 -3.55
C ILE A 96 2.18 -2.52 -3.42
N TYR A 97 2.95 -1.49 -3.08
CA TYR A 97 2.44 -0.11 -2.99
C TYR A 97 1.86 0.35 -4.33
N MET A 98 2.60 0.13 -5.42
CA MET A 98 2.17 0.49 -6.77
C MET A 98 0.87 -0.23 -7.17
N LEU A 99 0.77 -1.54 -6.93
CA LEU A 99 -0.43 -2.32 -7.23
C LEU A 99 -1.62 -1.82 -6.41
N PHE A 100 -1.44 -1.55 -5.12
CA PHE A 100 -2.51 -0.98 -4.29
C PHE A 100 -3.00 0.36 -4.86
N ALA A 101 -2.09 1.27 -5.22
CA ALA A 101 -2.42 2.56 -5.82
C ALA A 101 -2.99 2.46 -7.24
N ARG A 102 -2.70 1.39 -7.99
CA ARG A 102 -3.24 1.16 -9.34
C ARG A 102 -4.71 0.76 -9.29
N TYR A 103 -5.09 -0.09 -8.34
CA TYR A 103 -6.44 -0.63 -8.16
C TYR A 103 -7.25 0.12 -7.09
N ASP A 104 -6.79 1.30 -6.71
CA ASP A 104 -7.34 2.19 -5.68
C ASP A 104 -8.85 2.42 -5.86
N ASP A 105 -9.23 2.89 -7.04
CA ASP A 105 -10.61 3.20 -7.43
C ASP A 105 -11.45 1.92 -7.57
N ASP A 106 -10.87 0.87 -8.16
CA ASP A 106 -11.52 -0.43 -8.31
C ASP A 106 -11.91 -1.01 -6.91
N PHE A 107 -11.00 -0.95 -5.92
CA PHE A 107 -11.29 -1.38 -4.55
C PHE A 107 -12.24 -0.44 -3.82
N TYR A 108 -12.21 0.86 -4.13
CA TYR A 108 -13.14 1.82 -3.55
C TYR A 108 -14.58 1.53 -4.01
N GLY A 109 -14.79 1.28 -5.31
CA GLY A 109 -16.11 0.92 -5.86
C GLY A 109 -16.71 -0.33 -5.18
N LEU A 110 -15.89 -1.30 -4.82
CA LEU A 110 -16.33 -2.50 -4.08
C LEU A 110 -16.85 -2.22 -2.66
N ILE A 111 -16.52 -1.06 -2.05
CA ILE A 111 -17.03 -0.71 -0.72
C ILE A 111 -18.51 -0.31 -0.80
N ASP A 112 -18.88 0.47 -1.82
CA ASP A 112 -20.22 1.01 -2.01
C ASP A 112 -21.18 -0.03 -2.60
N GLU A 113 -20.66 -0.98 -3.37
CA GLU A 113 -21.37 -2.15 -3.89
C GLU A 113 -21.71 -3.15 -2.76
N ARG A 114 -22.67 -2.79 -1.90
CA ARG A 114 -23.23 -3.70 -0.91
C ARG A 114 -23.73 -4.98 -1.60
N ALA A 115 -23.10 -6.11 -1.27
CA ALA A 115 -23.65 -7.45 -1.45
C ALA A 115 -23.92 -7.92 -2.90
N ALA A 116 -23.13 -7.49 -3.87
CA ALA A 116 -23.13 -8.19 -5.16
C ALA A 116 -22.38 -9.53 -5.03
N THR A 117 -23.09 -10.65 -5.14
CA THR A 117 -22.49 -12.00 -5.31
C THR A 117 -21.80 -12.18 -6.68
N ALA A 118 -21.61 -11.08 -7.41
CA ALA A 118 -20.99 -11.08 -8.73
C ALA A 118 -19.47 -11.26 -8.62
N ALA A 119 -18.89 -11.89 -9.64
CA ALA A 119 -17.45 -12.01 -9.74
C ALA A 119 -16.81 -10.62 -9.89
N VAL A 120 -15.76 -10.36 -9.11
CA VAL A 120 -15.02 -9.09 -9.15
C VAL A 120 -14.29 -8.94 -10.49
N GLY A 121 -14.79 -8.03 -11.34
CA GLY A 121 -14.39 -7.93 -12.75
C GLY A 121 -12.90 -7.65 -13.00
N PHE A 122 -12.23 -6.95 -12.08
CA PHE A 122 -10.81 -6.58 -12.22
C PHE A 122 -9.83 -7.60 -11.65
N TYR A 123 -10.29 -8.68 -11.00
CA TYR A 123 -9.41 -9.68 -10.40
C TYR A 123 -8.45 -10.33 -11.41
N ARG A 124 -8.91 -10.57 -12.65
CA ARG A 124 -8.06 -11.12 -13.72
C ARG A 124 -6.91 -10.17 -14.10
N ARG A 125 -7.20 -8.88 -14.20
CA ARG A 125 -6.21 -7.83 -14.49
C ARG A 125 -5.19 -7.74 -13.35
N PHE A 126 -5.67 -7.75 -12.11
CA PHE A 126 -4.83 -7.76 -10.91
C PHE A 126 -3.88 -8.96 -10.89
N ARG A 127 -4.41 -10.17 -11.12
CA ARG A 127 -3.63 -11.40 -11.16
C ARG A 127 -2.52 -11.34 -12.22
N HIS A 128 -2.84 -10.87 -13.43
CA HIS A 128 -1.85 -10.71 -14.50
C HIS A 128 -0.72 -9.75 -14.10
N ASP A 129 -1.04 -8.62 -13.44
CA ASP A 129 -0.01 -7.70 -12.96
C ASP A 129 0.87 -8.31 -11.85
N VAL A 130 0.28 -9.11 -10.94
CA VAL A 130 1.03 -9.85 -9.92
C VAL A 130 1.93 -10.91 -10.55
N GLU A 131 1.46 -11.64 -11.55
CA GLU A 131 2.27 -12.62 -12.29
C GLU A 131 3.48 -11.94 -12.95
N ARG A 132 3.25 -10.81 -13.64
CA ARG A 132 4.27 -10.06 -14.36
C ARG A 132 5.35 -9.47 -13.45
N LEU A 133 4.97 -8.98 -12.27
CA LEU A 133 5.86 -8.20 -11.40
C LEU A 133 6.33 -8.93 -10.14
N LEU A 134 5.63 -9.95 -9.67
CA LEU A 134 5.97 -10.66 -8.42
C LEU A 134 6.24 -12.15 -8.62
N GLN A 135 6.04 -12.69 -9.82
CA GLN A 135 6.30 -14.09 -10.16
C GLN A 135 7.29 -14.25 -11.31
N ILE A 136 8.31 -13.39 -11.36
CA ILE A 136 9.40 -13.46 -12.33
C ILE A 136 10.16 -14.79 -12.14
N SER A 137 10.49 -15.50 -13.23
CA SER A 137 10.97 -16.89 -13.22
C SER A 137 12.16 -17.21 -12.29
N ARG A 138 12.91 -16.20 -11.83
CA ARG A 138 14.05 -16.34 -10.89
C ARG A 138 13.85 -15.63 -9.54
N ALA A 139 12.74 -14.93 -9.36
CA ALA A 139 12.39 -14.19 -8.15
C ALA A 139 10.87 -14.27 -7.94
N ARG A 140 10.39 -15.42 -7.44
CA ARG A 140 8.98 -15.60 -7.06
C ARG A 140 8.79 -15.08 -5.64
N LEU A 141 8.31 -13.84 -5.54
CA LEU A 141 8.10 -13.16 -4.26
C LEU A 141 6.73 -13.47 -3.66
N VAL A 142 5.74 -13.70 -4.52
CA VAL A 142 4.39 -14.11 -4.12
C VAL A 142 4.05 -15.43 -4.79
N ALA A 143 3.71 -16.45 -3.99
CA ALA A 143 3.26 -17.72 -4.55
C ALA A 143 1.85 -17.57 -5.16
N ASP A 144 1.53 -18.39 -6.16
CA ASP A 144 0.24 -18.31 -6.86
C ASP A 144 -0.96 -18.48 -5.91
N ARG A 145 -0.84 -19.41 -4.96
CA ARG A 145 -1.83 -19.62 -3.89
C ARG A 145 -2.08 -18.40 -2.99
N ASP A 146 -1.12 -17.47 -2.92
CA ASP A 146 -1.17 -16.29 -2.05
C ASP A 146 -1.74 -15.05 -2.78
N VAL A 147 -1.95 -15.11 -4.10
CA VAL A 147 -2.50 -13.99 -4.90
C VAL A 147 -3.93 -13.60 -4.48
N PRO A 148 -4.88 -14.54 -4.26
CA PRO A 148 -6.20 -14.20 -3.74
C PRO A 148 -6.12 -13.51 -2.37
N HIS A 149 -5.16 -13.92 -1.54
CA HIS A 149 -4.96 -13.33 -0.22
C HIS A 149 -4.43 -11.89 -0.33
N LEU A 150 -3.44 -11.63 -1.19
CA LEU A 150 -2.96 -10.27 -1.43
C LEU A 150 -4.10 -9.34 -1.87
N PHE A 151 -4.98 -9.82 -2.76
CA PHE A 151 -6.16 -9.09 -3.20
C PHE A 151 -7.13 -8.77 -2.05
N ALA A 152 -7.45 -9.77 -1.23
CA ALA A 152 -8.33 -9.59 -0.07
C ALA A 152 -7.72 -8.61 0.95
N ALA A 153 -6.41 -8.67 1.19
CA ALA A 153 -5.71 -7.75 2.08
C ALA A 153 -5.80 -6.30 1.58
N PHE A 154 -5.65 -6.06 0.27
CA PHE A 154 -5.81 -4.72 -0.31
C PHE A 154 -7.23 -4.19 -0.10
N PHE A 155 -8.25 -5.02 -0.34
CA PHE A 155 -9.63 -4.63 -0.08
C PHE A 155 -9.88 -4.30 1.40
N GLN A 156 -9.34 -5.10 2.33
CA GLN A 156 -9.45 -4.83 3.77
C GLN A 156 -8.82 -3.50 4.17
N VAL A 157 -7.61 -3.22 3.69
CA VAL A 157 -6.88 -1.95 3.93
C VAL A 157 -7.69 -0.77 3.40
N ARG A 158 -8.20 -0.86 2.16
CA ARG A 158 -9.04 0.15 1.53
C ARG A 158 -10.32 0.42 2.32
N ARG A 159 -11.03 -0.65 2.68
CA ARG A 159 -12.29 -0.58 3.43
C ARG A 159 -12.10 0.00 4.83
N ALA A 160 -11.04 -0.42 5.54
CA ALA A 160 -10.73 0.12 6.85
C ALA A 160 -10.41 1.62 6.78
N PHE A 161 -9.58 2.04 5.81
CA PHE A 161 -9.27 3.45 5.61
C PHE A 161 -10.54 4.26 5.35
N HIS A 162 -11.39 3.81 4.42
CA HIS A 162 -12.65 4.48 4.08
C HIS A 162 -13.53 4.67 5.32
N TYR A 163 -13.80 3.62 6.10
CA TYR A 163 -14.70 3.75 7.25
C TYR A 163 -14.10 4.59 8.39
N ILE A 164 -12.81 4.47 8.68
CA ILE A 164 -12.16 5.29 9.71
C ILE A 164 -12.18 6.76 9.32
N PHE A 165 -11.86 7.06 8.05
CA PHE A 165 -11.81 8.42 7.55
C PHE A 165 -13.19 9.09 7.55
N HIS A 166 -14.22 8.40 7.04
CA HIS A 166 -15.56 8.98 6.89
C HIS A 166 -16.41 8.96 8.17
N ASN A 167 -16.15 8.08 9.15
CA ASN A 167 -16.99 7.99 10.36
C ASN A 167 -16.36 8.63 11.60
N ILE A 168 -15.06 8.92 11.61
CA ILE A 168 -14.39 9.61 12.71
C ILE A 168 -14.04 11.02 12.24
N ILE A 169 -14.94 11.98 12.46
CA ILE A 169 -14.86 13.34 11.91
C ILE A 169 -14.02 14.28 12.80
N GLY A 170 -13.30 15.20 12.16
CA GLY A 170 -12.50 16.24 12.82
C GLY A 170 -11.00 16.10 12.59
N ASN A 171 -10.26 17.17 12.90
CA ASN A 171 -8.81 17.26 12.66
C ASN A 171 -8.02 17.61 13.94
N SER A 172 -8.67 17.55 15.12
CA SER A 172 -7.99 17.79 16.39
C SER A 172 -7.01 16.65 16.71
N ALA A 173 -5.96 16.94 17.46
CA ALA A 173 -4.96 15.94 17.83
C ALA A 173 -5.57 14.68 18.50
N PRO A 174 -6.59 14.77 19.38
CA PRO A 174 -7.29 13.58 19.88
C PRO A 174 -7.98 12.74 18.79
N ILE A 175 -8.63 13.37 17.81
CA ILE A 175 -9.31 12.66 16.72
C ILE A 175 -8.31 11.93 15.82
N VAL A 176 -7.19 12.59 15.48
CA VAL A 176 -6.11 11.96 14.70
C VAL A 176 -5.56 10.74 15.44
N ARG A 177 -5.33 10.84 16.76
CA ARG A 177 -4.91 9.70 17.59
C ARG A 177 -5.94 8.57 17.60
N LEU A 178 -7.23 8.90 17.72
CA LEU A 178 -8.29 7.89 17.69
C LEU A 178 -8.30 7.12 16.37
N ARG A 179 -8.24 7.80 15.22
CA ARG A 179 -8.13 7.15 13.90
C ARG A 179 -6.91 6.22 13.83
N ALA A 180 -5.76 6.68 14.33
CA ALA A 180 -4.54 5.88 14.36
C ALA A 180 -4.68 4.64 15.25
N THR A 181 -5.29 4.75 16.44
CA THR A 181 -5.53 3.60 17.34
C THR A 181 -6.49 2.60 16.71
N VAL A 182 -7.59 3.06 16.09
CA VAL A 182 -8.53 2.19 15.38
C VAL A 182 -7.82 1.43 14.27
N TRP A 183 -6.99 2.09 13.47
CA TRP A 183 -6.18 1.41 12.45
C TRP A 183 -5.26 0.33 13.03
N GLN A 184 -4.55 0.64 14.12
CA GLN A 184 -3.66 -0.31 14.79
C GLN A 184 -4.44 -1.47 15.43
N SER A 185 -5.69 -1.29 15.83
CA SER A 185 -6.52 -2.40 16.29
C SER A 185 -6.91 -3.39 15.18
N ILE A 186 -6.97 -2.93 13.92
CA ILE A 186 -7.34 -3.76 12.76
C ILE A 186 -6.10 -4.43 12.14
N PHE A 187 -4.95 -3.75 12.08
CA PHE A 187 -3.77 -4.24 11.37
C PHE A 187 -2.55 -4.48 12.25
N THR A 188 -2.70 -4.36 13.58
CA THR A 188 -1.59 -4.31 14.55
C THR A 188 -0.66 -3.11 14.30
N ARG A 189 0.46 -3.03 15.03
CA ARG A 189 1.53 -2.05 14.77
C ARG A 189 2.49 -2.48 13.65
N ASP A 190 2.41 -3.73 13.20
CA ASP A 190 3.25 -4.28 12.14
C ASP A 190 2.37 -4.82 11.01
N MET A 191 2.08 -3.96 10.03
CA MET A 191 1.25 -4.32 8.88
C MET A 191 1.90 -5.39 7.99
N ARG A 192 3.23 -5.46 7.98
CA ARG A 192 3.95 -6.48 7.20
C ARG A 192 3.71 -7.86 7.81
N ARG A 193 3.79 -7.97 9.13
CA ARG A 193 3.43 -9.19 9.87
C ARG A 193 1.95 -9.52 9.75
N TYR A 194 1.07 -8.52 9.79
CA TYR A 194 -0.37 -8.71 9.56
C TYR A 194 -0.62 -9.44 8.24
N ARG A 195 -0.06 -8.92 7.15
CA ARG A 195 -0.24 -9.50 5.81
C ARG A 195 0.27 -10.94 5.73
N ARG A 196 1.44 -11.23 6.32
CA ARG A 196 2.08 -12.55 6.20
C ARG A 196 1.40 -13.64 7.03
N SER A 197 0.77 -13.31 8.16
CA SER A 197 0.46 -14.36 9.15
C SER A 197 -0.79 -14.17 10.01
N LEU A 198 -1.35 -12.96 10.14
CA LEU A 198 -2.40 -12.71 11.15
C LEU A 198 -3.82 -12.52 10.58
N TYR A 199 -3.94 -12.23 9.28
CA TYR A 199 -5.21 -11.90 8.66
C TYR A 199 -6.33 -12.95 8.87
N GLN A 200 -5.99 -14.24 8.91
CA GLN A 200 -6.98 -15.34 9.06
C GLN A 200 -7.63 -15.38 10.43
N ARG A 201 -7.01 -14.77 11.45
CA ARG A 201 -7.42 -14.91 12.86
C ARG A 201 -7.93 -13.62 13.47
N MET A 202 -7.85 -12.50 12.75
CA MET A 202 -8.21 -11.19 13.32
C MET A 202 -9.72 -10.94 13.38
N GLY A 203 -10.53 -11.68 12.62
CA GLY A 203 -11.99 -11.68 12.80
C GLY A 203 -12.44 -12.29 14.13
N ASP A 204 -11.58 -13.07 14.78
CA ASP A 204 -11.88 -13.81 16.01
C ASP A 204 -11.49 -13.05 17.29
N VAL A 205 -10.83 -11.88 17.14
CA VAL A 205 -10.32 -11.10 18.28
C VAL A 205 -11.09 -9.79 18.37
N ALA A 206 -11.98 -9.68 19.36
CA ALA A 206 -12.61 -8.41 19.69
C ALA A 206 -11.56 -7.47 20.28
N THR A 207 -11.31 -6.33 19.61
CA THR A 207 -10.36 -5.32 20.10
C THR A 207 -11.10 -4.17 20.77
N LEU A 208 -10.80 -3.94 22.05
CA LEU A 208 -11.22 -2.73 22.75
C LEU A 208 -10.32 -1.57 22.32
N ILE A 209 -10.92 -0.46 21.90
CA ILE A 209 -10.24 0.80 21.64
C ILE A 209 -10.35 1.64 22.91
N SER A 210 -9.24 1.79 23.63
CA SER A 210 -9.13 2.57 24.88
C SER A 210 -8.45 3.92 24.65
#